data_AF-A0A7Y5G806-F1
#
_entry.id   AF-A0A7Y5G806-F1
#
_cell.length_a   1.000
_cell.length_b   1.000
_cell.length_c   1.000
_cell.angle_alpha   90.00
_cell.angle_beta   90.00
_cell.angle_gamma   90.00
#
_symmetry.space_group_name_H-M   'P 1'
#
loop_
_entity.id
_entity.type
_entity.pdbx_description
1 polymer ?
#
loop_
_entity_poly.entity_id
_entity_poly.type
_entity_poly.pdbx_seq_one_letter_code
_entity_poly.pdbx_strand_id
1 'polypeptide(L)'
;MEVTKQPGDASQESASVTDDIPHPSTEPKVGYLQSELHKFENRFEKQIRKYSAAEITIFGFFIAIIIGSFILYAIENMAGNSLGYVDALFISTSAICVTGLTSVDFTQFTFAGQIVTMILIQIGGFGVVTAFRLLWVGRAEDLSQGSTQTLGSIMDVEGQHQTVLQILASTAKITLFVETLGVLALYVAIGDKVTGMSPVWFSIFHTISAFNNAGFGLYADSLVQFQTDTMVNFIIAGLIILGGIGYPVLLGI
;
A
#
# COMPACT_ATOMS: atom_id res chain seq x y z
N MET A 1 16.94 84.68 48.50
CA MET A 1 15.57 84.72 49.03
C MET A 1 15.06 83.29 48.96
N GLU A 2 14.74 82.76 50.12
CA GLU A 2 14.52 81.36 50.48
C GLU A 2 13.11 80.89 50.09
N VAL A 3 12.95 79.72 49.44
CA VAL A 3 11.75 78.85 49.50
C VAL A 3 12.16 77.40 49.14
N THR A 4 12.53 76.54 50.10
CA THR A 4 11.77 75.43 50.76
C THR A 4 11.50 74.12 49.98
N LYS A 5 11.88 73.00 50.64
CA LYS A 5 11.18 71.70 50.81
C LYS A 5 11.51 70.48 49.88
N GLN A 6 12.54 69.70 50.27
CA GLN A 6 12.57 68.32 50.83
C GLN A 6 11.54 67.20 50.40
N PRO A 7 11.77 65.89 50.71
CA PRO A 7 12.22 64.82 49.78
C PRO A 7 11.34 63.52 49.79
N GLY A 8 11.77 62.47 49.09
CA GLY A 8 11.23 61.08 49.11
C GLY A 8 11.01 60.58 47.67
N ASP A 9 11.37 59.37 47.24
CA ASP A 9 11.43 58.09 47.94
C ASP A 9 12.31 57.10 47.14
N ALA A 10 12.75 56.07 47.84
CA ALA A 10 13.65 55.01 47.45
C ALA A 10 13.13 54.11 46.33
N SER A 11 14.03 53.54 45.51
CA SER A 11 14.13 52.12 45.14
C SER A 11 15.13 51.93 43.99
N GLN A 12 16.31 51.38 44.29
CA GLN A 12 16.74 50.03 43.90
C GLN A 12 17.14 49.87 42.42
N GLU A 13 18.43 50.06 42.18
CA GLU A 13 19.35 49.04 41.66
C GLU A 13 18.70 47.76 41.07
N SER A 14 18.72 47.62 39.75
CA SER A 14 19.06 46.33 39.11
C SER A 14 19.48 46.57 37.65
N ALA A 15 20.78 46.39 37.40
CA ALA A 15 21.30 46.18 36.07
C ALA A 15 20.77 44.83 35.55
N SER A 16 20.01 44.84 34.46
CA SER A 16 19.71 43.62 33.70
C SER A 16 20.44 43.71 32.36
N VAL A 17 21.72 43.33 32.41
CA VAL A 17 22.41 42.74 31.26
C VAL A 17 21.62 41.48 30.92
N THR A 18 20.82 41.53 29.87
CA THR A 18 20.26 40.32 29.26
C THR A 18 21.07 40.06 28.00
N ASP A 19 21.87 39.00 28.10
CA ASP A 19 22.65 38.43 27.04
C ASP A 19 21.77 38.15 25.81
N ASP A 20 22.13 38.76 24.68
CA ASP A 20 21.72 38.32 23.34
C ASP A 20 22.34 36.93 23.09
N ILE A 21 21.66 35.88 23.54
CA ILE A 21 21.96 34.51 23.14
C ILE A 21 21.36 34.32 21.74
N PRO A 22 22.17 33.99 20.71
CA PRO A 22 21.62 33.66 19.40
C PRO A 22 20.77 32.40 19.53
N HIS A 23 19.46 32.53 19.32
CA HIS A 23 18.58 31.37 19.15
C HIS A 23 19.04 30.57 17.92
N PRO A 24 19.43 29.29 18.05
CA PRO A 24 19.67 28.46 16.89
C PRO A 24 18.33 28.24 16.19
N SER A 25 18.20 28.75 14.98
CA SER A 25 17.06 28.49 14.09
C SER A 25 16.96 26.99 13.80
N THR A 26 16.04 26.32 14.48
CA THR A 26 15.78 24.88 14.37
C THR A 26 14.88 24.51 13.18
N GLU A 27 15.06 25.13 12.02
CA GLU A 27 14.44 24.66 10.78
C GLU A 27 15.45 24.75 9.62
N PRO A 28 16.14 23.64 9.29
CA PRO A 28 15.91 23.04 7.98
C PRO A 28 16.22 21.52 7.96
N LYS A 29 15.28 20.66 8.35
CA LYS A 29 15.40 19.21 8.09
C LYS A 29 14.47 18.71 6.99
N VAL A 30 13.33 19.37 6.78
CA VAL A 30 12.31 18.96 5.80
C VAL A 30 12.78 19.17 4.37
N GLY A 31 13.39 20.32 4.04
CA GLY A 31 13.88 20.61 2.69
C GLY A 31 15.05 19.72 2.24
N TYR A 32 15.93 19.34 3.18
CA TYR A 32 17.04 18.43 2.90
C TYR A 32 16.54 17.03 2.56
N LEU A 33 15.62 16.48 3.36
CA LEU A 33 14.98 15.18 3.11
C LEU A 33 14.21 15.15 1.79
N GLN A 34 13.48 16.22 1.46
CA GLN A 34 12.81 16.34 0.15
C GLN A 34 13.81 16.36 -1.00
N SER A 35 14.94 17.06 -0.86
CA SER A 35 15.96 17.11 -1.90
C SER A 35 16.67 15.77 -2.13
N GLU A 36 16.92 15.00 -1.05
CA GLU A 36 17.54 13.68 -1.14
C GLU A 36 16.56 12.62 -1.65
N LEU A 37 15.29 12.69 -1.26
CA LEU A 37 14.22 11.88 -1.85
C LEU A 37 14.12 12.13 -3.35
N HIS A 38 14.13 13.39 -3.78
CA HIS A 38 14.01 13.73 -5.21
C HIS A 38 15.25 13.37 -6.03
N LYS A 39 16.45 13.43 -5.43
CA LYS A 39 17.69 12.91 -6.06
C LYS A 39 17.68 11.38 -6.15
N PHE A 40 17.23 10.70 -5.10
CA PHE A 40 17.07 9.25 -5.11
C PHE A 40 16.07 8.83 -6.17
N GLU A 41 14.89 9.47 -6.22
CA GLU A 41 13.84 9.28 -7.22
C GLU A 41 14.38 9.47 -8.64
N ASN A 42 15.08 10.56 -8.92
CA ASN A 42 15.69 10.81 -10.23
C ASN A 42 16.76 9.77 -10.62
N ARG A 43 17.59 9.30 -9.68
CA ARG A 43 18.59 8.26 -9.97
C ARG A 43 17.93 6.91 -10.22
N PHE A 44 16.90 6.61 -9.45
CA PHE A 44 16.09 5.40 -9.56
C PHE A 44 15.35 5.38 -10.90
N GLU A 45 14.71 6.48 -11.29
CA GLU A 45 14.05 6.65 -12.60
C GLU A 45 15.03 6.48 -13.78
N LYS A 46 16.24 7.03 -13.66
CA LYS A 46 17.25 6.95 -14.73
C LYS A 46 17.78 5.53 -14.92
N GLN A 47 17.86 4.73 -13.84
CA GLN A 47 18.19 3.30 -13.91
C GLN A 47 17.00 2.46 -14.39
N ILE A 48 15.78 2.80 -13.98
CA ILE A 48 14.53 2.16 -14.39
C ILE A 48 14.27 2.31 -15.89
N ARG A 49 14.61 3.45 -16.50
CA ARG A 49 14.44 3.69 -17.95
C ARG A 49 15.15 2.69 -18.87
N LYS A 50 16.11 1.90 -18.35
CA LYS A 50 16.82 0.89 -19.13
C LYS A 50 16.07 -0.44 -19.25
N TYR A 51 15.17 -0.73 -18.31
CA TYR A 51 14.41 -1.97 -18.24
C TYR A 51 12.95 -1.73 -18.62
N SER A 52 12.34 -2.68 -19.32
CA SER A 52 10.89 -2.65 -19.58
C SER A 52 10.15 -2.76 -18.25
N ALA A 53 8.99 -2.10 -18.14
CA ALA A 53 8.21 -2.14 -16.93
C ALA A 53 7.77 -3.58 -16.56
N ALA A 54 7.64 -4.48 -17.54
CA ALA A 54 7.44 -5.91 -17.30
C ALA A 54 8.64 -6.59 -16.62
N GLU A 55 9.87 -6.25 -17.01
CA GLU A 55 11.09 -6.80 -16.40
C GLU A 55 11.20 -6.36 -14.94
N ILE A 56 10.90 -5.10 -14.65
CA ILE A 56 10.90 -4.56 -13.29
C ILE A 56 9.88 -5.29 -12.41
N THR A 57 8.67 -5.53 -12.93
CA THR A 57 7.65 -6.29 -12.20
C THR A 57 8.08 -7.73 -11.93
N ILE A 58 8.64 -8.43 -12.93
CA ILE A 58 9.09 -9.82 -12.78
C ILE A 58 10.21 -9.92 -11.74
N PHE A 59 11.25 -9.09 -11.85
CA PHE A 59 12.35 -9.10 -10.87
C PHE A 59 11.88 -8.67 -9.47
N GLY A 60 10.99 -7.67 -9.41
CA GLY A 60 10.39 -7.22 -8.15
C GLY A 60 9.60 -8.32 -7.46
N PHE A 61 8.77 -9.05 -8.21
CA PHE A 61 8.02 -10.19 -7.70
C PHE A 61 8.94 -11.31 -7.23
N PHE A 62 9.94 -11.68 -8.04
CA PHE A 62 10.88 -12.72 -7.65
C PHE A 62 11.62 -12.39 -6.35
N ILE A 63 12.11 -11.15 -6.19
CA ILE A 63 12.77 -10.71 -4.96
C ILE A 63 11.79 -10.73 -3.78
N ALA A 64 10.58 -10.22 -3.96
CA ALA A 64 9.57 -10.20 -2.91
C ALA A 64 9.15 -11.62 -2.47
N ILE A 65 9.06 -12.59 -3.39
CA ILE A 65 8.80 -14.00 -3.07
C ILE A 65 9.86 -14.56 -2.14
N ILE A 66 11.13 -14.38 -2.51
CA ILE A 66 12.27 -14.94 -1.77
C ILE A 66 12.37 -14.29 -0.38
N ILE A 67 12.26 -12.96 -0.31
CA ILE A 67 12.27 -12.25 0.98
C ILE A 67 11.09 -12.69 1.84
N GLY A 68 9.89 -12.71 1.25
CA GLY A 68 8.66 -13.14 1.92
C GLY A 68 8.76 -14.56 2.46
N SER A 69 9.32 -15.50 1.69
CA SER A 69 9.47 -16.89 2.10
C SER A 69 10.45 -17.06 3.24
N PHE A 70 11.58 -16.34 3.22
CA PHE A 70 12.53 -16.36 4.34
C PHE A 70 11.94 -15.76 5.62
N ILE A 71 11.25 -14.63 5.52
CA ILE A 71 10.61 -13.97 6.67
C ILE A 71 9.54 -14.89 7.26
N LEU A 72 8.67 -15.46 6.40
CA LEU A 72 7.59 -16.35 6.83
C LEU A 72 8.15 -17.62 7.49
N TYR A 73 9.16 -18.24 6.87
CA TYR A 73 9.86 -19.40 7.45
C TYR A 73 10.46 -19.08 8.83
N ALA A 74 11.12 -17.94 8.97
CA ALA A 74 11.75 -17.55 10.23
C ALA A 74 10.71 -17.28 11.33
N ILE A 75 9.68 -16.49 11.05
CA ILE A 75 8.65 -16.11 12.04
C ILE A 75 7.91 -17.34 12.55
N GLU A 76 7.49 -18.22 11.65
CA GLU A 76 6.69 -19.39 12.03
C GLU A 76 7.53 -20.39 12.83
N ASN A 77 8.77 -20.68 12.41
CA ASN A 77 9.66 -21.57 13.17
C ASN A 77 10.07 -20.99 14.54
N MET A 78 10.23 -19.66 14.65
CA MET A 78 10.48 -19.00 15.95
C MET A 78 9.28 -19.09 16.90
N ALA A 79 8.07 -19.15 16.37
CA ALA A 79 6.84 -19.32 17.15
C ALA A 79 6.56 -20.78 17.53
N GLY A 80 7.40 -21.73 17.08
CA GLY A 80 7.23 -23.16 17.33
C GLY A 80 6.40 -23.87 16.27
N ASN A 81 5.92 -23.18 15.24
CA ASN A 81 5.26 -23.78 14.09
C ASN A 81 6.33 -24.43 13.21
N SER A 82 6.29 -25.77 13.09
CA SER A 82 7.24 -26.51 12.24
C SER A 82 6.88 -26.34 10.77
N LEU A 83 7.19 -25.18 10.18
CA LEU A 83 6.92 -24.85 8.79
C LEU A 83 8.15 -25.18 7.92
N GLY A 84 7.96 -26.05 6.93
CA GLY A 84 9.00 -26.33 5.93
C GLY A 84 9.31 -25.11 5.06
N TYR A 85 10.57 -24.92 4.67
CA TYR A 85 10.95 -23.80 3.80
C TYR A 85 10.23 -23.85 2.44
N VAL A 86 10.02 -25.06 1.90
CA VAL A 86 9.29 -25.24 0.64
C VAL A 86 7.84 -24.79 0.77
N ASP A 87 7.19 -25.06 1.91
CA ASP A 87 5.83 -24.58 2.19
C ASP A 87 5.78 -23.06 2.32
N ALA A 88 6.75 -22.47 3.03
CA ALA A 88 6.87 -21.02 3.13
C ALA A 88 7.08 -20.36 1.76
N LEU A 89 7.90 -20.97 0.89
CA LEU A 89 8.11 -20.51 -0.49
C LEU A 89 6.83 -20.62 -1.32
N PHE A 90 6.10 -21.72 -1.19
CA PHE A 90 4.84 -21.93 -1.89
C PHE A 90 3.78 -20.90 -1.46
N ILE A 91 3.62 -20.68 -0.15
CA ILE A 91 2.66 -19.70 0.39
C ILE A 91 3.03 -18.28 -0.02
N SER A 92 4.32 -17.92 0.04
CA SER A 92 4.81 -16.60 -0.41
C SER A 92 4.51 -16.37 -1.90
N THR A 93 4.77 -17.38 -2.73
CA THR A 93 4.47 -17.35 -4.18
C THR A 93 2.96 -17.24 -4.42
N SER A 94 2.16 -18.04 -3.73
CA SER A 94 0.71 -18.02 -3.84
C SER A 94 0.10 -16.68 -3.44
N ALA A 95 0.65 -16.04 -2.39
CA ALA A 95 0.23 -14.73 -1.91
C ALA A 95 0.53 -13.63 -2.93
N ILE A 96 1.77 -13.55 -3.43
CA ILE A 96 2.15 -12.50 -4.39
C ILE A 96 1.53 -12.71 -5.77
N CYS A 97 1.32 -13.96 -6.18
CA CYS A 97 0.62 -14.29 -7.42
C CYS A 97 -0.89 -14.27 -7.24
N VAL A 98 -1.38 -14.01 -6.02
CA VAL A 98 -2.79 -13.78 -5.73
C VAL A 98 -3.63 -15.01 -6.12
N THR A 99 -3.12 -16.22 -5.84
CA THR A 99 -3.74 -17.49 -6.26
C THR A 99 -4.59 -18.16 -5.18
N GLY A 100 -4.30 -17.92 -3.90
CA GLY A 100 -5.11 -18.41 -2.78
C GLY A 100 -4.88 -19.86 -2.38
N LEU A 101 -3.79 -20.48 -2.86
CA LEU A 101 -3.42 -21.84 -2.47
C LEU A 101 -2.53 -21.84 -1.24
N THR A 102 -2.81 -22.74 -0.29
CA THR A 102 -1.97 -22.97 0.90
C THR A 102 -1.59 -24.45 0.96
N SER A 103 -0.30 -24.75 1.17
CA SER A 103 0.17 -26.14 1.30
C SER A 103 -0.03 -26.70 2.71
N VAL A 104 -0.17 -25.81 3.69
CA VAL A 104 -0.48 -26.10 5.10
C VAL A 104 -1.67 -25.28 5.55
N ASP A 105 -2.25 -25.65 6.70
CA ASP A 105 -3.40 -24.94 7.28
C ASP A 105 -3.01 -23.53 7.72
N PHE A 106 -3.62 -22.52 7.09
CA PHE A 106 -3.32 -21.11 7.36
C PHE A 106 -3.81 -20.64 8.74
N THR A 107 -4.73 -21.38 9.38
CA THR A 107 -5.21 -21.06 10.74
C THR A 107 -4.10 -21.15 11.79
N GLN A 108 -3.07 -21.96 11.54
CA GLN A 108 -1.96 -22.16 12.46
C GLN A 108 -0.92 -21.04 12.41
N PHE A 109 -1.00 -20.16 11.39
CA PHE A 109 -0.05 -19.09 11.20
C PHE A 109 -0.15 -18.07 12.32
N THR A 110 1.00 -17.57 12.75
CA THR A 110 1.04 -16.46 13.69
C THR A 110 0.42 -15.21 13.08
N PHE A 111 -0.05 -14.30 13.94
CA PHE A 111 -0.52 -12.99 13.51
C PHE A 111 0.52 -12.25 12.65
N ALA A 112 1.82 -12.38 12.99
CA ALA A 112 2.90 -11.80 12.22
C ALA A 112 3.04 -12.45 10.82
N GLY A 113 2.91 -13.79 10.72
CA GLY A 113 2.89 -14.49 9.45
C GLY A 113 1.71 -14.07 8.56
N GLN A 114 0.52 -13.93 9.15
CA GLN A 114 -0.66 -13.44 8.43
C GLN A 114 -0.47 -12.01 7.90
N ILE A 115 0.20 -11.12 8.66
CA ILE A 115 0.57 -9.77 8.18
C ILE A 115 1.53 -9.86 6.98
N VAL A 116 2.54 -10.72 7.04
CA VAL A 116 3.50 -10.89 5.93
C VAL A 116 2.77 -11.35 4.67
N THR A 117 1.89 -12.35 4.79
CA THR A 117 1.06 -12.83 3.67
C THR A 117 0.17 -11.71 3.13
N MET A 118 -0.48 -10.92 3.99
CA MET A 118 -1.31 -9.78 3.58
C MET A 118 -0.51 -8.71 2.81
N ILE A 119 0.72 -8.41 3.25
CA ILE A 119 1.62 -7.49 2.55
C ILE A 119 2.00 -8.04 1.17
N LEU A 120 2.30 -9.34 1.07
CA LEU A 120 2.60 -9.98 -0.22
C LEU A 120 1.41 -9.94 -1.17
N ILE A 121 0.20 -10.17 -0.67
CA ILE A 121 -1.04 -10.03 -1.43
C ILE A 121 -1.17 -8.61 -2.01
N GLN A 122 -0.93 -7.58 -1.18
CA GLN A 122 -1.01 -6.19 -1.63
C GLN A 122 0.01 -5.86 -2.72
N ILE A 123 1.25 -6.30 -2.54
CA ILE A 123 2.33 -6.13 -3.53
C ILE A 123 1.96 -6.83 -4.84
N GLY A 124 1.42 -8.05 -4.74
CA GLY A 124 0.92 -8.83 -5.87
C GLY A 124 -0.18 -8.11 -6.65
N GLY A 125 -1.20 -7.62 -5.93
CA GLY A 125 -2.30 -6.85 -6.51
C GLY A 125 -1.83 -5.64 -7.32
N PHE A 126 -0.90 -4.85 -6.78
CA PHE A 126 -0.34 -3.71 -7.51
C PHE A 126 0.43 -4.11 -8.78
N GLY A 127 1.15 -5.24 -8.75
CA GLY A 127 1.88 -5.70 -9.93
C GLY A 127 0.99 -6.25 -11.03
N VAL A 128 -0.12 -6.92 -10.70
CA VAL A 128 -1.12 -7.36 -11.69
C VAL A 128 -1.74 -6.16 -12.42
N VAL A 129 -2.09 -5.10 -11.68
CA VAL A 129 -2.63 -3.86 -12.27
C VAL A 129 -1.63 -3.20 -13.21
N THR A 130 -0.36 -3.16 -12.81
CA THR A 130 0.72 -2.58 -13.62
C THR A 130 0.92 -3.38 -14.91
N ALA A 131 0.97 -4.71 -14.83
CA ALA A 131 1.10 -5.58 -15.98
C ALA A 131 -0.06 -5.41 -16.97
N PHE A 132 -1.30 -5.34 -16.49
CA PHE A 132 -2.47 -5.16 -17.34
C PHE A 132 -2.42 -3.85 -18.13
N ARG A 133 -2.04 -2.74 -17.48
CA ARG A 133 -1.90 -1.43 -18.15
C ARG A 133 -0.82 -1.44 -19.23
N LEU A 134 0.32 -2.07 -18.96
CA LEU A 134 1.42 -2.16 -19.93
C LEU A 134 1.02 -2.97 -21.17
N LEU A 135 0.30 -4.08 -20.98
CA LEU A 135 -0.22 -4.88 -22.08
C LEU A 135 -1.25 -4.09 -22.91
N TRP A 136 -2.14 -3.34 -22.26
CA TRP A 136 -3.16 -2.52 -22.94
C TRP A 136 -2.53 -1.39 -23.76
N VAL A 137 -1.62 -0.61 -23.16
CA VAL A 137 -0.94 0.50 -23.84
C VAL A 137 -0.04 0.00 -24.97
N GLY A 138 0.73 -1.07 -24.74
CA GLY A 138 1.57 -1.67 -25.80
C GLY A 138 0.75 -2.13 -27.01
N ARG A 139 -0.47 -2.63 -26.78
CA ARG A 139 -1.37 -3.07 -27.86
C ARG A 139 -2.06 -1.89 -28.58
N ALA A 140 -2.32 -0.78 -27.88
CA ALA A 140 -2.84 0.45 -28.49
C ALA A 140 -1.81 1.12 -29.41
N GLU A 141 -0.52 1.11 -29.02
CA GLU A 141 0.57 1.62 -29.86
C GLU A 141 0.78 0.80 -31.14
N ASP A 142 0.70 -0.53 -31.06
CA ASP A 142 0.79 -1.43 -32.22
C ASP A 142 -0.38 -1.22 -33.20
N LEU A 143 -1.60 -1.00 -32.71
CA LEU A 143 -2.78 -0.74 -33.55
C LEU A 143 -2.73 0.66 -34.20
N SER A 144 -2.15 1.65 -33.51
CA SER A 144 -1.96 3.02 -34.01
C SER A 144 -0.93 3.09 -35.15
N GLN A 145 0.09 2.23 -35.17
CA GLN A 145 1.09 2.23 -36.25
C GLN A 145 0.59 1.57 -37.55
N GLY A 146 -0.50 0.81 -37.50
CA GLY A 146 -1.09 0.13 -38.66
C GLY A 146 -2.16 0.92 -39.44
N SER A 147 -2.64 2.04 -38.90
CA SER A 147 -3.77 2.78 -39.47
C SER A 147 -3.40 4.22 -39.79
N THR A 148 -3.29 4.47 -41.08
CA THR A 148 -2.99 5.73 -41.75
C THR A 148 -3.77 6.91 -41.16
N GLN A 149 -3.06 7.87 -40.57
CA GLN A 149 -3.29 9.33 -40.61
C GLN A 149 -4.75 9.80 -40.86
N THR A 150 -5.75 9.41 -40.06
CA THR A 150 -7.11 10.01 -40.13
C THR A 150 -7.89 9.90 -38.81
N LEU A 151 -7.23 9.96 -37.65
CA LEU A 151 -7.95 10.02 -36.37
C LEU A 151 -7.24 10.87 -35.30
N GLY A 152 -6.46 11.86 -35.71
CA GLY A 152 -5.81 12.84 -34.82
C GLY A 152 -6.77 13.82 -34.13
N SER A 153 -8.06 13.51 -34.01
CA SER A 153 -9.08 14.40 -33.42
C SER A 153 -10.18 13.70 -32.62
N ILE A 154 -10.10 12.39 -32.36
CA ILE A 154 -10.97 11.71 -31.37
C ILE A 154 -10.17 11.25 -30.14
N MET A 155 -8.84 11.22 -30.26
CA MET A 155 -7.93 10.96 -29.16
C MET A 155 -7.15 12.23 -28.85
N ASP A 156 -7.86 13.23 -28.31
CA ASP A 156 -7.25 14.20 -27.40
C ASP A 156 -6.91 13.47 -26.09
N VAL A 157 -6.11 12.40 -26.19
CA VAL A 157 -5.40 11.83 -25.06
C VAL A 157 -4.26 12.81 -24.86
N GLU A 158 -4.61 13.93 -24.23
CA GLU A 158 -3.73 14.93 -23.67
C GLU A 158 -2.47 14.22 -23.18
N GLY A 159 -1.34 14.59 -23.77
CA GLY A 159 -0.06 13.91 -23.69
C GLY A 159 0.57 13.93 -22.29
N GLN A 160 -0.08 13.30 -21.32
CA GLN A 160 0.53 12.94 -20.06
C GLN A 160 1.20 11.58 -20.23
N HIS A 161 2.50 11.62 -20.53
CA HIS A 161 3.41 10.56 -20.10
C HIS A 161 3.36 10.49 -18.56
N GLN A 162 2.30 9.92 -18.00
CA GLN A 162 2.27 9.63 -16.57
C GLN A 162 3.38 8.62 -16.31
N THR A 163 4.36 9.02 -15.51
CA THR A 163 5.42 8.14 -15.04
C THR A 163 4.79 6.94 -14.36
N VAL A 164 5.41 5.75 -14.48
CA VAL A 164 4.96 4.52 -13.80
C VAL A 164 4.66 4.77 -12.31
N LEU A 165 5.45 5.62 -11.66
CA LEU A 165 5.26 6.03 -10.27
C LEU A 165 3.95 6.81 -10.02
N GLN A 166 3.53 7.69 -10.94
CA GLN A 166 2.28 8.44 -10.81
C GLN A 166 1.05 7.54 -10.98
N ILE A 167 1.15 6.56 -11.87
CA ILE A 167 0.11 5.55 -12.06
C ILE A 167 0.01 4.67 -10.81
N LEU A 168 1.14 4.15 -10.32
CA LEU A 168 1.19 3.38 -9.08
C LEU A 168 0.63 4.16 -7.89
N ALA A 169 0.98 5.44 -7.74
CA ALA A 169 0.49 6.28 -6.66
C ALA A 169 -1.02 6.56 -6.77
N SER A 170 -1.54 6.76 -7.98
CA SER A 170 -2.97 6.99 -8.22
C SER A 170 -3.79 5.73 -7.98
N THR A 171 -3.31 4.59 -8.49
CA THR A 171 -3.84 3.25 -8.23
C THR A 171 -3.88 2.98 -6.74
N ALA A 172 -2.75 3.14 -6.05
CA ALA A 172 -2.65 2.87 -4.61
C ALA A 172 -3.64 3.70 -3.79
N LYS A 173 -3.84 4.99 -4.11
CA LYS A 173 -4.86 5.82 -3.42
C LYS A 173 -6.27 5.27 -3.56
N ILE A 174 -6.64 4.87 -4.78
CA ILE A 174 -7.97 4.31 -5.05
C ILE A 174 -8.11 2.94 -4.38
N THR A 175 -7.08 2.08 -4.43
CA THR A 175 -7.04 0.81 -3.69
C THR A 175 -7.34 1.03 -2.21
N LEU A 176 -6.55 1.89 -1.57
CA LEU A 176 -6.63 2.14 -0.13
C LEU A 176 -7.99 2.74 0.25
N PHE A 177 -8.58 3.56 -0.62
CA PHE A 177 -9.93 4.09 -0.42
C PHE A 177 -10.99 2.99 -0.46
N VAL A 178 -10.98 2.14 -1.49
CA VAL A 178 -11.96 1.04 -1.64
C VAL A 178 -11.77 0.01 -0.52
N GLU A 179 -10.53 -0.35 -0.19
CA GLU A 179 -10.23 -1.25 0.92
C GLU A 179 -10.70 -0.65 2.25
N THR A 180 -10.48 0.64 2.52
CA THR A 180 -10.98 1.27 3.75
C THR A 180 -12.51 1.17 3.85
N LEU A 181 -13.24 1.44 2.76
CA LEU A 181 -14.69 1.28 2.72
C LEU A 181 -15.11 -0.19 2.89
N GLY A 182 -14.40 -1.12 2.24
CA GLY A 182 -14.61 -2.55 2.36
C GLY A 182 -14.43 -3.05 3.79
N VAL A 183 -13.37 -2.60 4.47
CA VAL A 183 -13.10 -2.96 5.87
C VAL A 183 -14.21 -2.45 6.78
N LEU A 184 -14.66 -1.21 6.61
CA LEU A 184 -15.76 -0.66 7.39
C LEU A 184 -17.07 -1.42 7.15
N ALA A 185 -17.40 -1.70 5.89
CA ALA A 185 -18.60 -2.44 5.53
C ALA A 185 -18.57 -3.87 6.09
N LEU A 186 -17.45 -4.57 5.92
CA LEU A 186 -17.27 -5.95 6.38
C LEU A 186 -17.25 -6.03 7.92
N TYR A 187 -16.63 -5.06 8.60
CA TYR A 187 -16.62 -4.97 10.06
C TYR A 187 -18.03 -4.82 10.63
N VAL A 188 -18.86 -3.97 10.03
CA VAL A 188 -20.27 -3.81 10.43
C VAL A 188 -21.07 -5.08 10.12
N ALA A 189 -20.83 -5.74 8.98
CA ALA A 189 -21.55 -6.95 8.59
C ALA A 189 -21.22 -8.16 9.49
N ILE A 190 -19.95 -8.28 9.91
CA ILE A 190 -19.48 -9.39 10.72
C ILE A 190 -19.94 -9.26 12.18
N GLY A 191 -19.92 -8.05 12.74
CA GLY A 191 -20.23 -7.83 14.16
C GLY A 191 -19.44 -8.77 15.07
N ASP A 192 -20.15 -9.56 15.87
CA ASP A 192 -19.57 -10.55 16.80
C ASP A 192 -19.60 -12.00 16.27
N LYS A 193 -19.83 -12.21 14.96
CA LYS A 193 -19.97 -13.56 14.36
C LYS A 193 -18.65 -14.34 14.28
N VAL A 194 -17.51 -13.66 14.38
CA VAL A 194 -16.19 -14.29 14.34
C VAL A 194 -15.80 -14.85 15.69
N THR A 195 -15.32 -16.09 15.70
CA THR A 195 -14.84 -16.78 16.91
C THR A 195 -13.32 -16.89 16.91
N GLY A 196 -12.70 -16.64 18.07
CA GLY A 196 -11.26 -16.85 18.27
C GLY A 196 -10.34 -15.81 17.62
N MET A 197 -10.90 -14.72 17.08
CA MET A 197 -10.16 -13.68 16.36
C MET A 197 -10.84 -12.32 16.49
N SER A 198 -10.05 -11.25 16.34
CA SER A 198 -10.58 -9.88 16.28
C SER A 198 -11.43 -9.66 15.01
N PRO A 199 -12.68 -9.15 15.13
CA PRO A 199 -13.49 -8.75 13.97
C PRO A 199 -12.81 -7.70 13.10
N VAL A 200 -12.01 -6.82 13.70
CA VAL A 200 -11.22 -5.82 12.97
C VAL A 200 -10.20 -6.51 12.08
N TRP A 201 -9.46 -7.48 12.62
CA TRP A 201 -8.44 -8.20 11.86
C TRP A 201 -9.05 -9.03 10.73
N PHE A 202 -10.14 -9.75 11.03
CA PHE A 202 -10.90 -10.49 10.03
C PHE A 202 -11.30 -9.59 8.85
N SER A 203 -11.83 -8.41 9.17
CA SER A 203 -12.34 -7.47 8.17
C SER A 203 -11.22 -6.89 7.31
N ILE A 204 -10.09 -6.51 7.92
CA ILE A 204 -8.90 -6.01 7.19
C ILE A 204 -8.39 -7.06 6.23
N PHE A 205 -8.09 -8.26 6.74
CA PHE A 205 -7.46 -9.31 5.95
C PHE A 205 -8.35 -9.77 4.80
N HIS A 206 -9.64 -10.06 5.05
CA HIS A 206 -10.54 -10.54 4.00
C HIS A 206 -10.91 -9.44 3.01
N THR A 207 -10.89 -8.17 3.40
CA THR A 207 -11.09 -7.07 2.43
C THR A 207 -9.91 -6.99 1.46
N ILE A 208 -8.67 -6.99 1.96
CA ILE A 208 -7.46 -6.95 1.13
C ILE A 208 -7.37 -8.21 0.26
N SER A 209 -7.66 -9.38 0.83
CA SER A 209 -7.70 -10.65 0.10
C SER A 209 -8.77 -10.65 -1.00
N ALA A 210 -10.00 -10.21 -0.69
CA ALA A 210 -11.10 -10.17 -1.66
C ALA A 210 -10.86 -9.12 -2.75
N PHE A 211 -10.47 -7.90 -2.40
CA PHE A 211 -10.24 -6.83 -3.38
C PHE A 211 -9.08 -7.15 -4.32
N ASN A 212 -8.00 -7.74 -3.81
CA ASN A 212 -6.91 -8.17 -4.67
C ASN A 212 -7.23 -9.47 -5.42
N ASN A 213 -8.32 -10.18 -5.12
CA ASN A 213 -8.68 -11.51 -5.63
C ASN A 213 -7.75 -12.65 -5.17
N ALA A 214 -7.15 -12.51 -3.99
CA ALA A 214 -6.12 -13.41 -3.49
C ALA A 214 -6.64 -14.76 -3.00
N GLY A 215 -7.90 -14.88 -2.58
CA GLY A 215 -8.49 -16.14 -2.16
C GLY A 215 -7.99 -16.71 -0.82
N PHE A 216 -7.11 -16.01 -0.10
CA PHE A 216 -6.69 -16.40 1.25
C PHE A 216 -7.81 -16.12 2.25
N GLY A 217 -8.06 -17.09 3.15
CA GLY A 217 -8.98 -16.97 4.28
C GLY A 217 -8.28 -17.27 5.61
N LEU A 218 -8.73 -16.63 6.69
CA LEU A 218 -8.14 -16.83 8.03
C LEU A 218 -8.66 -18.09 8.74
N TYR A 219 -9.81 -18.61 8.30
CA TYR A 219 -10.33 -19.88 8.77
C TYR A 219 -9.95 -21.00 7.81
N ALA A 220 -9.90 -22.24 8.31
CA ALA A 220 -9.53 -23.41 7.52
C ALA A 220 -10.54 -23.69 6.39
N ASP A 221 -11.80 -23.33 6.63
CA ASP A 221 -12.89 -23.38 5.65
C ASP A 221 -13.06 -22.05 4.89
N SER A 222 -12.09 -21.14 4.99
CA SER A 222 -12.11 -19.80 4.40
C SER A 222 -13.35 -19.01 4.80
N LEU A 223 -14.35 -18.88 3.89
CA LEU A 223 -15.60 -18.17 4.11
C LEU A 223 -16.83 -19.11 4.14
N VAL A 224 -16.65 -20.43 4.13
CA VAL A 224 -17.75 -21.40 4.07
C VAL A 224 -18.71 -21.25 5.25
N GLN A 225 -18.21 -21.01 6.46
CA GLN A 225 -19.07 -20.69 7.62
C GLN A 225 -19.98 -19.47 7.43
N PHE A 226 -19.68 -18.56 6.51
CA PHE A 226 -20.51 -17.39 6.17
C PHE A 226 -21.35 -17.59 4.90
N GLN A 227 -21.47 -18.81 4.36
CA GLN A 227 -22.16 -19.07 3.10
C GLN A 227 -23.65 -18.66 3.09
N THR A 228 -24.31 -18.63 4.25
CA THR A 228 -25.71 -18.18 4.37
C THR A 228 -25.86 -16.70 4.71
N ASP A 229 -24.76 -16.01 5.03
CA ASP A 229 -24.78 -14.60 5.37
C ASP A 229 -24.81 -13.75 4.11
N THR A 230 -25.99 -13.23 3.79
CA THR A 230 -26.20 -12.46 2.56
C THR A 230 -25.36 -11.18 2.54
N MET A 231 -25.20 -10.50 3.69
CA MET A 231 -24.49 -9.22 3.75
C MET A 231 -23.00 -9.40 3.52
N VAL A 232 -22.38 -10.38 4.19
CA VAL A 232 -20.95 -10.71 4.00
C VAL A 232 -20.68 -11.12 2.55
N ASN A 233 -21.52 -11.98 1.97
CA ASN A 233 -21.34 -12.44 0.60
C ASN A 233 -21.45 -11.31 -0.43
N PHE A 234 -22.41 -10.38 -0.29
CA PHE A 234 -22.51 -9.23 -1.20
C PHE A 234 -21.30 -8.30 -1.10
N ILE A 235 -20.78 -8.07 0.11
CA ILE A 235 -19.59 -7.22 0.31
C ILE A 235 -18.36 -7.88 -0.32
N ILE A 236 -18.11 -9.16 -0.04
CA ILE A 236 -16.98 -9.90 -0.60
C ILE A 236 -17.09 -9.99 -2.13
N ALA A 237 -18.26 -10.32 -2.67
CA ALA A 237 -18.48 -10.37 -4.11
C ALA A 237 -18.27 -8.99 -4.76
N GLY A 238 -18.77 -7.92 -4.13
CA GLY A 238 -18.55 -6.55 -4.58
C GLY A 238 -17.07 -6.17 -4.61
N LEU A 239 -16.29 -6.53 -3.58
CA LEU A 239 -14.85 -6.28 -3.53
C LEU A 239 -14.10 -7.03 -4.63
N ILE A 240 -14.42 -8.31 -4.86
CA ILE A 240 -13.84 -9.14 -5.92
C ILE A 240 -14.12 -8.52 -7.30
N ILE A 241 -15.39 -8.13 -7.55
CA ILE A 241 -15.79 -7.52 -8.82
C ILE A 241 -15.08 -6.18 -9.03
N LEU A 242 -15.07 -5.31 -8.02
CA LEU A 242 -14.41 -4.00 -8.10
C LEU A 242 -12.90 -4.13 -8.30
N GLY A 243 -12.26 -5.10 -7.64
CA GLY A 243 -10.86 -5.41 -7.83
C GLY A 243 -10.53 -5.97 -9.22
N GLY A 244 -11.40 -6.85 -9.74
CA GLY A 244 -11.21 -7.52 -11.02
C GLY A 244 -11.47 -6.66 -12.26
N ILE A 245 -12.33 -5.64 -12.18
CA ILE A 245 -12.64 -4.73 -13.30
C ILE A 245 -11.40 -3.93 -13.76
N GLY A 246 -10.43 -3.75 -12.88
CA GLY A 246 -9.18 -3.06 -13.19
C GLY A 246 -9.29 -1.53 -13.19
N TYR A 247 -8.18 -0.89 -12.85
CA TYR A 247 -8.07 0.57 -12.71
C TYR A 247 -8.38 1.40 -13.96
N PRO A 248 -8.08 0.96 -15.20
CA PRO A 248 -8.39 1.74 -16.40
C PRO A 248 -9.88 2.05 -16.54
N VAL A 249 -10.74 1.05 -16.30
CA VAL A 249 -12.20 1.19 -16.42
C VAL A 249 -12.76 2.11 -15.32
N LEU A 250 -12.23 2.04 -14.09
CA LEU A 250 -12.65 2.91 -12.98
C LEU A 250 -12.26 4.38 -13.19
N LEU A 251 -11.15 4.62 -13.89
CA LEU A 251 -10.69 5.96 -14.23
C LEU A 251 -11.33 6.52 -15.52
N GLY A 252 -12.21 5.74 -16.18
CA GLY A 252 -12.87 6.17 -17.41
C GLY A 252 -11.90 6.31 -18.59
N ILE A 253 -10.89 5.44 -18.67
CA ILE A 253 -9.94 5.34 -19.78
C ILE A 253 -10.09 4.01 -20.51
#